data_AF-A0A255HAP3-F1
#
_entry.id   AF-A0A255HAP3-F1
#
_cell.length_a   1.000
_cell.length_b   1.000
_cell.length_c   1.000
_cell.angle_alpha   90.00
_cell.angle_beta   90.00
_cell.angle_gamma   90.00
#
_symmetry.space_group_name_H-M   'P 1'
#
loop_
_entity.id
_entity.type
_entity.pdbx_description
1 polymer ?
#
loop_
_entity_poly.entity_id
_entity_poly.type
_entity_poly.pdbx_seq_one_letter_code
_entity_poly.pdbx_strand_id
1 'polypeptide(L)'
;MLPLLGSAAGGALVGVLAAIDRAKGNRPLLILGAGLAVAAFTVTAAYHVPCNNQLATLTAGSAAAKDYWLSYARDWTRMNHVRVALLLASGACLVAGALND
;
A
#
# COMPACT_ATOMS: atom_id res chain seq x y z
N MET A 1 9.17 -7.59 1.03
CA MET A 1 8.21 -7.33 2.13
C MET A 1 8.66 -6.19 3.03
N LEU A 2 9.94 -6.10 3.39
CA LEU A 2 10.52 -5.01 4.19
C LEU A 2 10.13 -3.58 3.76
N PRO A 3 10.17 -3.18 2.47
CA PRO A 3 9.77 -1.83 2.09
C PRO A 3 8.28 -1.54 2.32
N LEU A 4 7.41 -2.54 2.11
CA LEU A 4 5.96 -2.40 2.25
C LEU A 4 5.55 -2.40 3.73
N LEU A 5 6.02 -3.37 4.50
CA LEU A 5 5.78 -3.44 5.95
C LEU A 5 6.43 -2.25 6.67
N GLY A 6 7.66 -1.88 6.30
CA GLY A 6 8.39 -0.76 6.87
C GLY A 6 7.69 0.58 6.60
N SER A 7 7.21 0.82 5.38
CA SER A 7 6.48 2.06 5.05
C SER A 7 5.13 2.13 5.76
N ALA A 8 4.41 1.01 5.86
CA ALA A 8 3.14 0.95 6.58
C ALA A 8 3.31 1.18 8.09
N ALA A 9 4.29 0.50 8.70
CA ALA A 9 4.59 0.65 10.13
C ALA A 9 5.13 2.06 10.45
N GLY A 10 6.02 2.59 9.61
CA GLY A 10 6.55 3.95 9.75
C GLY A 10 5.44 5.00 9.60
N GLY A 11 4.58 4.87 8.59
CA GLY A 11 3.41 5.73 8.42
C GLY A 11 2.47 5.68 9.62
N ALA A 12 2.10 4.48 10.09
CA ALA A 12 1.25 4.30 11.26
C ALA A 12 1.85 4.95 12.53
N LEU A 13 3.15 4.81 12.76
CA LEU A 13 3.84 5.45 13.88
C LEU A 13 3.75 6.97 13.80
N VAL A 14 4.00 7.57 12.63
CA VAL A 14 3.86 9.03 12.44
C VAL A 14 2.42 9.49 12.68
N GLY A 15 1.44 8.74 12.18
CA GLY A 15 0.02 9.04 12.43
C GLY A 15 -0.34 9.01 13.92
N VAL A 16 0.14 8.00 14.66
CA VAL A 16 -0.06 7.92 16.11
C VAL A 16 0.58 9.11 16.82
N LEU A 17 1.85 9.42 16.52
CA LEU A 17 2.56 10.55 17.13
C LEU A 17 1.87 11.90 16.84
N ALA A 18 1.35 12.09 15.62
CA ALA A 18 0.58 13.27 15.26
C ALA A 18 -0.77 13.33 15.98
N ALA A 19 -1.43 12.20 16.21
CA ALA A 19 -2.69 12.15 16.96
C ALA A 19 -2.51 12.53 18.44
N ILE A 20 -1.42 12.11 19.07
CA ILE A 20 -1.13 12.39 20.50
C ILE A 20 -0.33 13.68 20.75
N ASP A 21 -0.27 14.57 19.76
CA ASP A 21 0.42 15.88 19.82
C ASP A 21 1.93 15.80 20.11
N ARG A 22 2.55 14.70 19.66
CA ARG A 22 4.00 14.47 19.76
C ARG A 22 4.74 14.74 18.46
N ALA A 23 4.02 14.97 17.36
CA ALA A 23 4.62 15.34 16.08
C ALA A 23 4.57 16.86 15.87
N LYS A 24 5.69 17.41 15.38
CA LYS A 24 5.75 18.79 14.87
C LYS A 24 5.22 18.82 13.42
N GLY A 25 4.69 19.96 12.99
CA GLY A 25 4.13 20.18 11.65
C GLY A 25 2.61 20.02 11.51
N ASN A 26 2.12 20.02 10.27
CA ASN A 26 0.70 19.98 9.92
C ASN A 26 0.08 18.59 10.17
N ARG A 27 -0.57 18.45 11.33
CA ARG A 27 -1.13 17.19 11.86
C ARG A 27 -2.17 16.52 10.93
N PRO A 28 -3.14 17.23 10.33
CA PRO A 28 -4.05 16.63 9.34
C PRO A 28 -3.33 15.91 8.20
N LEU A 29 -2.28 16.52 7.64
CA LEU A 29 -1.51 15.91 6.55
C LEU A 29 -0.73 14.67 7.02
N LEU A 30 -0.17 14.70 8.23
CA LEU A 30 0.52 13.55 8.81
C LEU A 30 -0.42 12.36 9.03
N ILE A 31 -1.63 12.62 9.55
CA ILE A 31 -2.66 11.59 9.77
C ILE A 31 -3.15 11.02 8.43
N LEU A 32 -3.41 11.88 7.45
CA LEU A 32 -3.81 11.44 6.10
C LEU A 32 -2.72 10.58 5.45
N GLY A 33 -1.46 11.03 5.51
CA GLY A 33 -0.32 10.30 4.98
C GLY A 33 -0.14 8.92 5.63
N ALA A 34 -0.32 8.84 6.95
CA ALA A 34 -0.31 7.57 7.69
C ALA A 34 -1.45 6.64 7.24
N GLY A 35 -2.67 7.15 7.11
CA GLY A 35 -3.83 6.39 6.65
C GLY A 35 -3.64 5.82 5.24
N LEU A 36 -3.06 6.61 4.33
CA LEU A 36 -2.76 6.17 2.96
C LEU A 36 -1.71 5.06 2.91
N ALA A 37 -0.69 5.11 3.78
CA ALA A 37 0.29 4.02 3.90
C ALA A 37 -0.37 2.71 4.36
N VAL A 38 -1.26 2.79 5.35
CA VAL A 38 -2.04 1.64 5.83
C VAL A 38 -2.96 1.11 4.72
N ALA A 39 -3.63 1.98 3.97
CA ALA A 39 -4.47 1.59 2.84
C ALA A 39 -3.68 0.80 1.77
N ALA A 40 -2.46 1.25 1.43
CA ALA A 40 -1.60 0.53 0.49
C ALA A 40 -1.20 -0.87 0.98
N PHE A 41 -0.97 -1.00 2.30
CA PHE A 41 -0.74 -2.31 2.92
C PHE A 41 -1.99 -3.19 2.86
N THR A 42 -3.16 -2.65 3.17
CA THR A 42 -4.44 -3.35 3.07
C THR A 42 -4.71 -3.84 1.65
N VAL A 43 -4.44 -3.05 0.61
CA VAL A 43 -4.53 -3.49 -0.80
C VAL A 43 -3.59 -4.68 -1.06
N THR A 44 -2.43 -4.74 -0.42
CA THR A 44 -1.55 -5.91 -0.57
C THR A 44 -2.12 -7.13 0.15
N ALA A 45 -2.52 -6.98 1.41
CA ALA A 45 -3.02 -8.09 2.22
C ALA A 45 -4.36 -8.65 1.73
N ALA A 46 -5.30 -7.77 1.33
CA ALA A 46 -6.66 -8.15 0.98
C ALA A 46 -6.86 -8.47 -0.52
N TYR A 47 -6.01 -7.94 -1.41
CA TYR A 47 -6.12 -8.21 -2.86
C TYR A 47 -4.95 -9.03 -3.39
N HIS A 48 -3.71 -8.57 -3.19
CA HIS A 48 -2.56 -9.22 -3.82
C HIS A 48 -2.24 -10.59 -3.22
N VAL A 49 -2.35 -10.76 -1.89
CA VAL A 49 -2.08 -12.06 -1.25
C VAL A 49 -3.08 -13.13 -1.70
N PRO A 50 -4.41 -12.92 -1.66
CA PRO A 50 -5.36 -13.91 -2.18
C PRO A 50 -5.15 -14.24 -3.66
N CYS A 51 -4.90 -13.21 -4.49
CA CYS A 51 -4.68 -13.37 -5.92
C CYS A 51 -3.42 -14.22 -6.21
N ASN A 52 -2.34 -13.97 -5.46
CA ASN A 52 -1.11 -14.78 -5.53
C ASN A 52 -1.35 -16.22 -5.05
N ASN A 53 -2.10 -16.42 -3.97
CA ASN A 53 -2.43 -17.75 -3.45
C ASN A 53 -3.24 -18.54 -4.48
N GLN A 54 -4.20 -17.90 -5.15
CA GLN A 54 -4.98 -18.53 -6.22
C GLN A 54 -4.09 -18.91 -7.40
N LEU A 55 -3.22 -18.01 -7.87
CA LEU A 55 -2.27 -18.31 -8.94
C LEU A 55 -1.36 -19.50 -8.57
N ALA A 56 -0.94 -19.61 -7.31
CA ALA A 56 -0.09 -20.69 -6.82
C ALA A 56 -0.77 -22.08 -6.85
N THR A 57 -2.10 -22.15 -6.94
CA THR A 57 -2.83 -23.42 -7.09
C THR A 57 -2.77 -24.00 -8.51
N LEU A 58 -2.39 -23.20 -9.51
CA LEU A 58 -2.42 -23.60 -10.91
C LEU A 58 -1.09 -24.25 -11.34
N THR A 59 -1.19 -25.35 -12.09
CA THR A 59 -0.01 -26.00 -12.68
C THR A 59 0.60 -25.13 -13.78
N ALA A 60 1.87 -24.79 -13.64
CA ALA A 60 2.61 -24.03 -14.64
C ALA A 60 2.55 -24.69 -16.03
N GLY A 61 2.28 -23.90 -17.06
CA GLY A 61 2.19 -24.37 -18.45
C GLY A 61 0.86 -25.01 -18.86
N SER A 62 -0.04 -25.30 -17.92
CA SER A 62 -1.38 -25.80 -18.22
C SER A 62 -2.22 -24.78 -19.00
N ALA A 63 -3.22 -25.25 -19.76
CA ALA A 63 -4.16 -24.39 -20.46
C ALA A 63 -4.92 -23.46 -19.49
N ALA A 64 -5.39 -24.02 -18.36
CA ALA A 64 -6.06 -23.27 -17.30
C ALA A 64 -5.18 -22.13 -16.73
N ALA A 65 -3.88 -22.36 -16.54
CA ALA A 65 -2.96 -21.32 -16.09
C ALA A 65 -2.80 -20.19 -17.11
N LYS A 66 -2.75 -20.51 -18.41
CA LYS A 66 -2.64 -19.51 -19.49
C LYS A 66 -3.89 -18.64 -19.57
N ASP A 67 -5.07 -19.24 -19.48
CA ASP A 67 -6.35 -18.53 -19.54
C ASP A 67 -6.52 -17.61 -18.32
N TYR A 68 -6.22 -18.11 -17.11
CA TYR A 68 -6.27 -17.32 -15.89
C TYR A 68 -5.27 -16.15 -15.93
N TRP A 69 -4.05 -16.40 -16.42
CA TRP A 69 -2.96 -15.42 -16.45
C TRP A 69 -3.33 -14.12 -17.16
N LEU A 70 -4.10 -14.18 -18.26
CA LEU A 70 -4.49 -12.97 -19.00
C LEU A 70 -5.33 -12.01 -18.15
N SER A 71 -6.30 -12.53 -17.41
CA SER A 71 -7.13 -11.75 -16.48
C SER A 71 -6.32 -11.29 -15.25
N TYR A 72 -5.56 -12.22 -14.67
CA TYR A 72 -4.69 -11.97 -13.52
C TYR A 72 -3.71 -10.82 -13.80
N ALA A 73 -2.96 -10.87 -14.90
CA ALA A 73 -1.92 -9.89 -15.20
C ALA A 73 -2.49 -8.47 -15.38
N ARG A 74 -3.64 -8.35 -16.06
CA ARG A 74 -4.33 -7.07 -16.24
C ARG A 74 -4.77 -6.48 -14.90
N ASP A 75 -5.47 -7.28 -14.10
CA ASP A 75 -6.11 -6.78 -12.87
C ASP A 75 -5.06 -6.59 -11.76
N TRP A 76 -4.03 -7.44 -11.71
CA TRP A 76 -2.84 -7.26 -10.89
C TRP A 76 -2.11 -5.95 -11.20
N THR A 77 -1.90 -5.64 -12.49
CA THR A 77 -1.22 -4.40 -12.89
C THR A 77 -2.00 -3.17 -12.47
N ARG A 78 -3.33 -3.18 -12.65
CA ARG A 78 -4.21 -2.08 -12.19
C ARG A 78 -4.12 -1.86 -10.69
N MET A 79 -4.20 -2.92 -9.89
CA MET A 79 -4.09 -2.80 -8.43
C MET A 79 -2.68 -2.45 -7.97
N ASN A 80 -1.66 -2.77 -8.75
CA ASN A 80 -0.31 -2.29 -8.50
C ASN A 80 -0.20 -0.78 -8.70
N HIS A 81 -0.85 -0.21 -9.72
CA HIS A 81 -0.94 1.25 -9.89
C HIS A 81 -1.68 1.92 -8.72
N VAL A 82 -2.78 1.34 -8.24
CA VAL A 82 -3.50 1.83 -7.05
C VAL A 82 -2.57 1.85 -5.83
N ARG A 83 -1.83 0.76 -5.61
CA ARG A 83 -0.88 0.67 -4.50
C ARG A 83 0.23 1.71 -4.59
N VAL A 84 0.78 1.94 -5.79
CA VAL A 84 1.80 2.99 -6.01
C VAL A 84 1.22 4.37 -5.77
N ALA A 85 0.02 4.67 -6.28
CA ALA A 85 -0.63 5.96 -6.07
C ALA A 85 -0.87 6.25 -4.58
N LEU A 86 -1.32 5.25 -3.81
CA LEU A 86 -1.50 5.37 -2.36
C LEU A 86 -0.17 5.67 -1.63
N LEU A 87 0.92 4.98 -2.00
CA LEU A 87 2.23 5.20 -1.39
C LEU A 87 2.84 6.55 -1.76
N LEU A 88 2.67 7.00 -3.02
CA LEU A 88 3.12 8.33 -3.45
C LEU A 88 2.35 9.44 -2.73
N ALA A 89 1.02 9.33 -2.67
CA ALA A 89 0.18 10.28 -1.95
C ALA A 89 0.50 10.29 -0.45
N SER A 90 0.74 9.12 0.15
CA SER A 90 1.20 8.99 1.53
C SER A 90 2.51 9.75 1.75
N GLY A 91 3.53 9.49 0.92
CA GLY A 91 4.82 10.17 0.99
C GLY A 91 4.70 11.68 0.84
N ALA A 92 3.92 12.15 -0.13
CA ALA A 92 3.67 13.59 -0.33
C ALA A 92 3.01 14.23 0.90
N CYS A 93 1.99 13.59 1.48
CA CYS A 93 1.31 14.09 2.68
C CYS A 93 2.23 14.11 3.90
N LEU A 94 3.05 13.07 4.10
CA LEU A 94 3.98 12.99 5.22
C LEU A 94 5.08 14.05 5.10
N VAL A 95 5.66 14.24 3.91
CA VAL A 95 6.69 15.26 3.65
C VAL A 95 6.11 16.66 3.79
N ALA A 96 4.97 16.95 3.15
CA ALA A 96 4.33 18.26 3.28
C ALA A 96 3.88 18.53 4.72
N GLY A 97 3.37 17.52 5.43
CA GLY A 97 3.00 17.61 6.83
C GLY A 97 4.18 17.99 7.72
N ALA A 98 5.36 17.41 7.46
CA ALA A 98 6.57 17.66 8.22
C ALA A 98 7.28 18.99 7.88
N LEU A 99 7.09 19.54 6.68
CA LEU A 99 7.75 20.77 6.22
C LEU A 99 6.96 22.05 6.50
N ASN A 100 5.64 21.93 6.74
CA ASN A 100 4.81 23.06 7.16
C ASN A 100 4.89 23.19 8.70
N ASP A 101 5.99 23.76 9.19
CA ASP A 101 6.18 24.24 10.57
C ASP A 101 5.81 25.73 10.69
#